data_AF-A0A142BRQ4-F1
#
_entry.id   AF-A0A142BRQ4-F1
#
_cell.length_a   1.000
_cell.length_b   1.000
_cell.length_c   1.000
_cell.angle_alpha   90.00
_cell.angle_beta   90.00
_cell.angle_gamma   90.00
#
_symmetry.space_group_name_H-M   'P 1'
#
loop_
_entity.id
_entity.type
_entity.pdbx_description
1 polymer ?
#
loop_
_entity_poly.entity_id
_entity_poly.type
_entity_poly.pdbx_seq_one_letter_code
_entity_poly.pdbx_strand_id
1 'polypeptide(L)'
;NTYRFGTNITLECDDGYMLEGISQIQCQEDFSWDPPVPACKLTSRKSGSVGLGVAAAAVLLLLGAGIIWKIISKQKQGFYHTYENYNYKTALDQITEKKCSCLA
;
A
#
# COMPACT_ATOMS: atom_id res chain seq x y z
N ASN A 1 -9.47 -8.17 10.81
CA ASN A 1 -10.81 -7.57 10.66
C ASN A 1 -11.62 -8.50 9.76
N THR A 2 -12.85 -8.86 10.16
CA THR A 2 -13.72 -9.82 9.44
C THR A 2 -14.97 -9.11 8.94
N TYR A 3 -15.37 -9.39 7.69
CA TYR A 3 -16.53 -8.75 7.05
C TYR A 3 -17.55 -9.76 6.59
N ARG A 4 -18.83 -9.40 6.71
CA ARG A 4 -19.96 -10.23 6.30
C ARG A 4 -20.29 -10.02 4.84
N PHE A 5 -20.92 -11.02 4.22
CA PHE A 5 -21.55 -10.87 2.92
C PHE A 5 -22.43 -9.60 2.84
N GLY A 6 -22.32 -8.88 1.73
CA GLY A 6 -23.06 -7.65 1.46
C GLY A 6 -22.44 -6.37 2.02
N THR A 7 -21.39 -6.46 2.85
CA THR A 7 -20.68 -5.31 3.46
C THR A 7 -19.91 -4.52 2.40
N ASN A 8 -19.97 -3.18 2.43
CA ASN A 8 -19.49 -2.27 1.38
C ASN A 8 -18.40 -1.30 1.88
N ILE A 9 -17.14 -1.71 1.85
CA ILE A 9 -16.08 -0.88 2.41
C ILE A 9 -15.55 0.13 1.41
N THR A 10 -15.23 1.33 1.89
CA THR A 10 -14.45 2.31 1.13
C THR A 10 -13.00 2.26 1.57
N LEU A 11 -12.10 2.13 0.61
CA LEU A 11 -10.65 2.10 0.79
C LEU A 11 -10.04 3.46 0.49
N GLU A 12 -9.16 3.90 1.37
CA GLU A 12 -8.31 5.06 1.18
C GLU A 12 -6.87 4.71 1.49
N CYS A 13 -5.93 5.33 0.79
CA CYS A 13 -4.50 5.15 1.03
C CYS A 13 -3.99 6.15 2.07
N ASP A 14 -2.94 5.77 2.80
CA ASP A 14 -2.17 6.69 3.62
C ASP A 14 -1.65 7.91 2.83
N ASP A 15 -1.40 8.99 3.55
CA ASP A 15 -0.82 10.21 2.99
C ASP A 15 0.43 9.93 2.15
N GLY A 16 0.45 10.50 0.95
CA GLY A 16 1.53 10.28 -0.01
C GLY A 16 1.36 9.02 -0.87
N TYR A 17 0.26 8.28 -0.75
CA TYR A 17 -0.14 7.21 -1.65
C TYR A 17 -1.47 7.54 -2.35
N MET A 18 -1.62 7.10 -3.60
CA MET A 18 -2.84 7.21 -4.40
C MET A 18 -3.38 5.82 -4.72
N LEU A 19 -4.69 5.67 -4.58
CA LEU A 19 -5.40 4.45 -4.93
C LEU A 19 -5.54 4.37 -6.46
N GLU A 20 -5.17 3.22 -7.02
CA GLU A 20 -5.29 2.92 -8.44
C GLU A 20 -6.42 1.91 -8.65
N GLY A 21 -7.59 2.40 -9.04
CA GLY A 21 -8.80 1.58 -9.23
C GLY A 21 -10.04 2.19 -8.56
N ILE A 22 -11.01 1.35 -8.24
CA ILE A 22 -12.26 1.72 -7.57
C ILE A 22 -12.04 1.66 -6.06
N SER A 23 -12.39 2.72 -5.34
CA SER A 23 -12.20 2.81 -3.88
C SER A 23 -13.23 2.02 -3.08
N GLN A 24 -14.44 1.82 -3.61
CA GLN A 24 -15.50 1.09 -2.94
C GLN A 24 -15.57 -0.36 -3.41
N ILE A 25 -15.57 -1.30 -2.47
CA ILE A 25 -15.64 -2.75 -2.77
C ILE A 25 -16.65 -3.44 -1.86
N GLN A 26 -17.30 -4.48 -2.39
CA GLN A 26 -18.29 -5.26 -1.67
C GLN A 26 -17.82 -6.68 -1.39
N CYS A 27 -18.15 -7.18 -0.20
CA CYS A 27 -17.92 -8.56 0.18
C CYS A 27 -19.00 -9.47 -0.45
N GLN A 28 -18.59 -10.32 -1.38
CA GLN A 28 -19.46 -11.23 -2.14
C GLN A 28 -19.73 -12.55 -1.38
N GLU A 29 -20.71 -13.31 -1.87
CA GLU A 29 -21.13 -14.59 -1.26
C GLU A 29 -20.04 -15.66 -1.32
N ASP A 30 -19.20 -15.60 -2.36
CA ASP A 30 -18.03 -16.47 -2.54
C ASP A 30 -16.81 -16.02 -1.69
N PHE A 31 -17.03 -15.08 -0.77
CA PHE A 31 -15.99 -14.49 0.08
C PHE A 31 -14.87 -13.79 -0.71
N SER A 32 -15.20 -13.34 -1.93
CA SER A 32 -14.37 -12.44 -2.71
C SER A 32 -14.75 -10.98 -2.48
N TRP A 33 -13.84 -10.11 -2.87
CA TRP A 33 -14.11 -8.67 -2.95
C TRP A 33 -14.41 -8.36 -4.41
N ASP A 34 -15.53 -7.69 -4.66
CA ASP A 34 -15.89 -7.20 -5.98
C ASP A 34 -16.19 -5.69 -5.94
N PRO A 35 -15.50 -4.87 -6.75
CA PRO A 35 -14.36 -5.23 -7.59
C PRO A 35 -13.12 -5.69 -6.79
N PRO A 36 -12.10 -6.29 -7.44
CA PRO A 36 -10.87 -6.71 -6.76
C PRO A 36 -10.18 -5.57 -6.01
N VAL A 37 -9.48 -5.90 -4.92
CA VAL A 37 -8.82 -4.91 -4.06
C VAL A 37 -7.79 -4.07 -4.86
N PRO A 38 -7.94 -2.74 -4.91
CA PRO A 38 -7.08 -1.83 -5.66
C PRO A 38 -5.71 -1.63 -5.01
N ALA A 39 -4.71 -1.17 -5.79
CA ALA A 39 -3.35 -0.94 -5.32
C ALA A 39 -3.11 0.52 -4.86
N CYS A 40 -2.36 0.72 -3.77
CA CYS A 40 -1.85 2.02 -3.34
C CYS A 40 -0.47 2.23 -3.96
N LYS A 41 -0.35 3.21 -4.85
CA LYS A 41 0.94 3.63 -5.40
C LYS A 41 1.41 4.88 -4.71
N LEU A 42 2.68 4.93 -4.35
CA LEU A 42 3.31 6.16 -3.88
C LEU A 42 3.02 7.27 -4.88
N THR A 43 2.41 8.34 -4.40
CA THR A 43 2.41 9.63 -5.09
C THR A 43 3.86 10.06 -5.11
N SER A 44 4.52 9.92 -6.25
CA SER A 44 5.77 10.62 -6.46
C SER A 44 5.39 12.09 -6.57
N ARG A 45 5.27 12.78 -5.42
CA ARG A 45 5.47 14.22 -5.40
C ARG A 45 6.89 14.39 -5.89
N LYS A 46 7.04 14.68 -7.19
CA LYS A 46 8.29 15.15 -7.75
C LYS A 46 8.56 16.51 -7.11
N SER A 47 9.04 16.48 -5.87
CA SER A 47 9.72 17.60 -5.24
C SER A 47 11.05 17.72 -5.96
N GLY A 48 11.00 18.27 -7.18
CA GLY A 48 12.17 18.57 -7.97
C GLY A 48 12.88 19.76 -7.35
N SER A 49 13.83 19.49 -6.47
CA SER A 49 14.98 20.36 -6.18
C SER A 49 15.91 19.68 -5.17
N VAL A 50 17.17 19.48 -5.58
CA VAL A 50 18.45 19.88 -4.96
C VAL A 50 19.53 19.17 -5.81
N GLY A 51 20.33 19.85 -6.63
CA GLY A 51 21.54 20.60 -6.25
C GLY A 51 22.80 19.74 -6.49
N LEU A 52 23.96 20.34 -6.79
CA LEU A 52 25.23 19.67 -7.14
C LEU A 52 25.76 18.66 -6.07
N GLY A 53 25.16 17.47 -5.94
CA GLY A 53 25.56 16.41 -4.98
C GLY A 53 26.04 15.09 -5.61
N VAL A 54 26.07 15.02 -6.94
CA VAL A 54 26.17 13.75 -7.70
C VAL A 54 27.53 13.05 -7.54
N ALA A 55 28.61 13.81 -7.39
CA ALA A 55 29.98 13.25 -7.33
C ALA A 55 30.29 12.54 -6.00
N ALA A 56 29.83 13.08 -4.87
CA ALA A 56 30.03 12.47 -3.55
C ALA A 56 29.15 11.21 -3.36
N ALA A 57 27.96 11.20 -3.98
CA ALA A 57 27.02 10.08 -3.92
C ALA A 57 27.56 8.82 -4.63
N ALA A 58 28.26 8.98 -5.76
CA ALA A 58 28.83 7.86 -6.52
C ALA A 58 29.89 7.07 -5.73
N VAL A 59 30.68 7.74 -4.87
CA VAL A 59 31.70 7.10 -4.03
C VAL A 59 31.09 6.34 -2.84
N LEU A 60 29.98 6.83 -2.28
CA LEU A 60 29.24 6.15 -1.20
C LEU A 60 28.42 4.94 -1.70
N LEU A 61 27.95 4.97 -2.95
CA LEU A 61 27.19 3.87 -3.57
C LEU A 61 28.04 2.61 -3.83
N LEU A 62 29.33 2.76 -4.16
CA LEU A 62 30.24 1.64 -4.43
C LEU A 62 30.62 0.83 -3.18
N LEU A 63 30.55 1.42 -1.98
CA LEU A 63 30.90 0.75 -0.72
C LEU A 63 29.68 0.11 0.00
N GLY A 64 28.45 0.43 -0.44
CA GLY A 64 27.23 0.09 0.30
C GLY A 64 26.31 -0.96 -0.33
N ALA A 65 26.70 -1.65 -1.41
CA ALA A 65 25.79 -2.44 -2.23
C ALA A 65 25.00 -3.54 -1.46
N GLY A 66 25.59 -4.17 -0.43
CA GLY A 66 24.91 -5.18 0.39
C GLY A 66 23.90 -4.62 1.40
N ILE A 67 24.15 -3.42 1.93
CA ILE A 67 23.27 -2.75 2.90
C ILE A 67 22.11 -2.05 2.17
N ILE A 68 22.39 -1.47 1.00
CA ILE A 68 21.42 -0.75 0.17
C ILE A 68 20.38 -1.71 -0.43
N TRP A 69 20.76 -2.91 -0.88
CA TRP A 69 19.82 -3.91 -1.42
C TRP A 69 18.79 -4.41 -0.39
N LYS A 70 19.20 -4.51 0.89
CA LYS A 70 18.33 -4.83 2.04
C LYS A 70 17.33 -3.72 2.37
N ILE A 71 17.64 -2.47 2.04
CA ILE A 71 16.78 -1.29 2.27
C ILE A 71 15.77 -1.14 1.12
N ILE A 72 16.20 -1.33 -0.14
CA ILE A 72 15.32 -1.29 -1.33
C ILE A 72 14.27 -2.42 -1.28
N SER A 73 14.62 -3.59 -0.74
CA SER A 73 13.69 -4.72 -0.57
C SER A 73 12.69 -4.58 0.58
N LYS A 74 12.80 -3.53 1.42
CA LYS A 74 11.98 -3.38 2.64
C LYS A 74 11.13 -2.11 2.69
N GLN A 75 11.08 -1.29 1.65
CA GLN A 75 10.38 0.00 1.68
C GLN A 75 9.22 0.08 0.68
N LYS A 76 8.10 -0.60 0.99
CA LYS A 76 6.78 -0.19 0.49
C LYS A 76 5.61 -0.81 1.27
N GLN A 77 5.61 -0.65 2.58
CA GLN A 77 4.39 -0.92 3.36
C GLN A 77 3.46 0.28 3.22
N GLY A 78 2.80 0.37 2.05
CA GLY A 78 1.63 1.22 1.91
C GLY A 78 0.52 0.68 2.80
N PHE A 79 -0.31 1.57 3.30
CA PHE A 79 -1.30 1.23 4.28
C PHE A 79 -2.63 1.87 3.93
N TYR A 80 -3.71 1.15 4.21
CA TYR A 80 -5.04 1.57 3.84
C TYR A 80 -5.87 1.85 5.08
N HIS A 81 -6.70 2.87 4.94
CA HIS A 81 -7.82 3.17 5.80
C HIS A 81 -9.09 2.61 5.17
N THR A 82 -9.98 2.08 6.00
CA THR A 82 -11.28 1.58 5.55
C THR A 82 -12.40 2.24 6.33
N TYR A 83 -13.46 2.64 5.64
CA TYR A 83 -14.56 3.39 6.23
C TYR A 83 -15.86 2.58 6.24
N GLU A 84 -15.95 1.59 7.12
CA GLU A 84 -17.21 1.05 7.63
C GLU A 84 -16.98 0.55 9.07
N ASN A 85 -17.65 1.21 10.02
CA ASN A 85 -17.80 0.88 11.44
C ASN A 85 -16.56 0.77 12.37
N TYR A 86 -15.31 0.59 11.93
CA TYR A 86 -14.12 0.77 12.79
C TYR A 86 -12.90 1.23 11.98
N ASN A 87 -12.20 2.28 12.42
CA ASN A 87 -10.99 2.80 11.76
C ASN A 87 -9.78 1.89 12.03
N TYR A 88 -9.73 0.74 11.35
CA TYR A 88 -8.56 -0.12 11.34
C TYR A 88 -7.73 0.12 10.08
N LYS A 89 -6.56 -0.46 10.16
CA LYS A 89 -5.35 0.17 9.72
C LYS A 89 -4.58 -1.05 9.15
N THR A 90 -4.56 -1.26 7.82
CA THR A 90 -4.10 -2.53 7.19
C THR A 90 -2.92 -2.36 6.25
N ALA A 91 -1.90 -3.21 6.41
CA ALA A 91 -0.70 -3.21 5.58
C ALA A 91 -0.92 -3.88 4.22
N LEU A 92 -0.36 -3.29 3.15
CA LEU A 92 -0.42 -3.79 1.76
C LEU A 92 0.15 -5.21 1.60
N ASP A 93 1.21 -5.55 2.33
CA ASP A 93 1.80 -6.90 2.34
C ASP A 93 0.82 -7.93 2.92
N GLN A 94 0.02 -7.51 3.90
CA GLN A 94 -1.03 -8.34 4.48
C GLN A 94 -2.23 -8.51 3.55
N ILE A 95 -2.40 -7.72 2.49
CA ILE A 95 -3.48 -7.97 1.51
C ILE A 95 -3.16 -9.23 0.67
N THR A 96 -1.88 -9.52 0.48
CA THR A 96 -1.41 -10.68 -0.30
C THR A 96 -1.33 -11.97 0.56
N GLU A 97 -0.95 -11.87 1.84
CA GLU A 97 -0.88 -13.02 2.76
C GLU A 97 -2.15 -13.22 3.63
N LYS A 98 -2.95 -12.17 3.82
CA LYS A 98 -4.18 -12.16 4.62
C LYS A 98 -5.21 -11.24 3.97
N LYS A 99 -5.79 -11.70 2.85
CA LYS A 99 -7.06 -11.21 2.31
C LYS A 99 -7.95 -10.83 3.51
N CYS A 100 -8.18 -9.53 3.75
CA CYS A 100 -9.03 -9.08 4.86
C CYS A 100 -10.32 -9.90 4.77
N SER A 101 -10.54 -10.76 5.75
CA SER A 101 -11.28 -11.99 5.51
C SER A 101 -12.76 -11.68 5.44
N CYS A 102 -13.25 -11.46 4.22
CA CYS A 102 -14.62 -11.77 3.88
C CYS A 102 -14.88 -13.19 4.38
N LEU A 103 -15.75 -13.34 5.35
CA LEU A 103 -16.11 -14.63 5.94
C LEU A 103 -17.64 -14.76 5.89
N ALA A 104 -18.06 -16.03 5.78
CA ALA A 104 -19.45 -16.46 5.93
C ALA A 104 -20.04 -16.03 7.27
#